data_AF-A0A2E7NG29-F1
#
_entry.id   AF-A0A2E7NG29-F1
#
_cell.length_a   1.000
_cell.length_b   1.000
_cell.length_c   1.000
_cell.angle_alpha   90.00
_cell.angle_beta   90.00
_cell.angle_gamma   90.00
#
_symmetry.space_group_name_H-M   'P 1'
#
loop_
_entity.id
_entity.type
_entity.pdbx_description
1 polymer ?
#
loop_
_entity_poly.entity_id
_entity_poly.type
_entity_poly.pdbx_seq_one_letter_code
_entity_poly.pdbx_strand_id
1 'polypeptide(L)'
;MSNTDLVALLPLIVVAVMGAVVMLAGAYGARRVMLHWLTILGIGIALASIVSVRPLAPRDVTPLLRIDSYSILFMTLLFSGTGILAIISHPYLRARRCAGEAYYSLLLFA
;
A
#
# COMPACT_ATOMS: atom_id res chain seq x y z
N MET A 1 -23.42 -5.40 -1.93
CA MET A 1 -22.07 -5.38 -2.52
C MET A 1 -21.98 -6.53 -3.50
N SER A 2 -21.67 -6.26 -4.77
CA SER A 2 -21.42 -7.29 -5.78
C SER A 2 -19.94 -7.69 -5.78
N ASN A 3 -19.62 -8.83 -6.42
CA ASN A 3 -18.22 -9.25 -6.62
C ASN A 3 -17.36 -8.17 -7.31
N THR A 4 -18.00 -7.37 -8.15
CA THR A 4 -17.41 -6.24 -8.88
C THR A 4 -17.00 -5.10 -7.93
N ASP A 5 -17.75 -4.87 -6.85
CA ASP A 5 -17.42 -3.88 -5.81
C ASP A 5 -16.15 -4.29 -5.04
N LEU A 6 -15.98 -5.60 -4.79
CA LEU A 6 -14.79 -6.14 -4.14
C LEU A 6 -13.54 -5.97 -5.02
N VAL A 7 -13.68 -6.20 -6.33
CA VAL A 7 -12.58 -5.95 -7.29
C VAL A 7 -12.23 -4.47 -7.34
N ALA A 8 -13.23 -3.58 -7.26
CA ALA A 8 -13.00 -2.14 -7.25
C ALA A 8 -12.23 -1.68 -5.98
N LEU A 9 -12.49 -2.31 -4.83
CA LEU A 9 -11.79 -2.05 -3.55
C LEU A 9 -10.42 -2.72 -3.43
N LEU A 10 -10.03 -3.56 -4.38
CA LEU A 10 -8.87 -4.43 -4.29
C LEU A 10 -7.55 -3.69 -3.99
N PRO A 11 -7.24 -2.53 -4.58
CA PRO A 11 -6.01 -1.79 -4.26
C PRO A 11 -5.95 -1.36 -2.79
N LEU A 12 -7.06 -0.92 -2.21
CA LEU A 12 -7.14 -0.54 -0.79
C LEU A 12 -6.99 -1.76 0.12
N ILE A 13 -7.64 -2.87 -0.22
CA ILE A 13 -7.55 -4.13 0.53
C ILE A 13 -6.10 -4.63 0.54
N VAL A 14 -5.42 -4.60 -0.61
CA VAL A 14 -4.02 -5.01 -0.72
C VAL A 14 -3.13 -4.18 0.19
N VAL A 15 -3.26 -2.84 0.17
CA VAL A 15 -2.45 -1.98 1.04
C VAL A 15 -2.71 -2.27 2.52
N ALA A 16 -3.97 -2.43 2.92
CA ALA A 16 -4.33 -2.73 4.31
C ALA A 16 -3.77 -4.09 4.77
N VAL A 17 -3.92 -5.13 3.95
CA VAL A 17 -3.39 -6.47 4.25
C VAL A 17 -1.87 -6.42 4.32
N MET A 18 -1.20 -5.80 3.35
CA MET A 18 0.27 -5.68 3.35
C MET A 18 0.78 -4.88 4.55
N GLY A 19 0.09 -3.80 4.93
CA GLY A 19 0.37 -3.04 6.15
C GLY A 19 0.31 -3.92 7.40
N ALA A 20 -0.75 -4.74 7.52
CA ALA A 20 -0.91 -5.68 8.64
C ALA A 20 0.18 -6.77 8.64
N VAL A 21 0.54 -7.33 7.49
CA VAL A 21 1.61 -8.33 7.37
C VAL A 21 2.96 -7.73 7.75
N VAL A 22 3.28 -6.51 7.29
CA VAL A 22 4.51 -5.79 7.67
C VAL A 22 4.54 -5.52 9.18
N MET A 23 3.41 -5.11 9.77
CA MET A 23 3.29 -4.88 11.20
C MET A 23 3.55 -6.16 12.02
N LEU A 24 2.90 -7.27 11.64
CA LEU A 24 3.09 -8.56 12.31
C LEU A 24 4.52 -9.07 12.13
N ALA A 25 5.08 -9.00 10.93
CA ALA A 25 6.47 -9.38 10.68
C ALA A 25 7.43 -8.57 11.57
N GLY A 26 7.21 -7.27 11.71
CA GLY A 26 7.96 -6.41 12.62
C GLY A 26 7.83 -6.86 14.08
N ALA A 27 6.61 -7.16 14.54
CA ALA A 27 6.35 -7.64 15.90
C ALA A 27 7.05 -8.97 16.22
N TYR A 28 7.22 -9.86 15.22
CA TYR A 28 7.97 -11.11 15.37
C TYR A 28 9.48 -10.96 15.17
N GLY A 29 10.02 -9.74 15.14
CA GLY A 29 11.46 -9.49 15.04
C GLY A 29 12.05 -9.71 13.64
N ALA A 30 11.25 -9.54 12.59
CA ALA A 30 11.74 -9.60 11.22
C ALA A 30 12.83 -8.55 10.97
N ARG A 31 13.83 -8.93 10.19
CA ARG A 31 14.93 -8.03 9.81
C ARG A 31 14.38 -6.83 9.03
N ARG A 32 14.91 -5.64 9.31
CA ARG A 32 14.56 -4.38 8.60
C ARG A 32 14.55 -4.51 7.08
N VAL A 33 15.54 -5.21 6.53
CA VAL A 33 15.67 -5.44 5.08
C VAL A 33 14.47 -6.24 4.54
N MET A 34 13.97 -7.21 5.30
CA MET A 34 12.79 -7.99 4.93
C MET A 34 11.53 -7.13 4.93
N LEU A 35 11.35 -6.30 5.96
CA LEU A 35 10.22 -5.35 6.03
C LEU A 35 10.21 -4.36 4.87
N HIS A 36 11.39 -3.86 4.50
CA HIS A 36 11.56 -2.97 3.36
C HIS A 36 11.12 -3.62 2.04
N TRP A 37 11.62 -4.84 1.75
CA TRP A 37 11.23 -5.57 0.54
C TRP A 37 9.75 -5.95 0.53
N LEU A 38 9.19 -6.34 1.68
CA LEU A 38 7.78 -6.65 1.82
C LEU A 38 6.90 -5.43 1.53
N THR A 39 7.35 -4.24 1.96
CA THR A 39 6.67 -2.96 1.67
C THR A 39 6.71 -2.63 0.19
N ILE A 40 7.87 -2.74 -0.46
CA ILE A 40 8.00 -2.53 -1.91
C ILE A 40 7.10 -3.49 -2.68
N LEU A 41 7.11 -4.78 -2.30
CA LEU A 41 6.27 -5.79 -2.94
C LEU A 41 4.79 -5.45 -2.78
N GLY A 42 4.36 -5.05 -1.58
CA GLY A 42 2.97 -4.69 -1.31
C GLY A 42 2.49 -3.51 -2.15
N ILE A 43 3.33 -2.47 -2.27
CA ILE A 43 3.04 -1.31 -3.11
C ILE A 43 3.01 -1.70 -4.60
N GLY A 44 3.91 -2.57 -5.04
CA GLY A 44 3.90 -3.12 -6.40
C GLY A 44 2.61 -3.87 -6.72
N ILE A 45 2.14 -4.72 -5.81
CA ILE A 45 0.86 -5.44 -5.96
C ILE A 45 -0.32 -4.47 -5.93
N ALA A 46 -0.29 -3.44 -5.06
CA ALA A 46 -1.35 -2.43 -5.00
C ALA A 46 -1.44 -1.63 -6.31
N LEU A 47 -0.32 -1.23 -6.89
CA LEU A 47 -0.27 -0.56 -8.21
C LEU A 47 -0.76 -1.49 -9.33
N ALA A 48 -0.35 -2.76 -9.32
CA ALA A 48 -0.84 -3.74 -10.29
C ALA A 48 -2.36 -3.93 -10.19
N SER A 49 -2.90 -3.90 -8.97
CA SER A 49 -4.34 -4.03 -8.71
C SER A 49 -5.15 -2.87 -9.31
N ILE A 50 -4.57 -1.67 -9.41
CA ILE A 50 -5.24 -0.51 -10.04
C ILE A 50 -5.53 -0.78 -11.53
N VAL A 51 -4.67 -1.53 -12.23
CA VAL A 51 -4.90 -1.88 -13.64
C VAL A 51 -6.19 -2.66 -13.80
N SER A 52 -6.48 -3.56 -12.86
CA SER A 52 -7.74 -4.31 -12.82
C SER A 52 -8.95 -3.44 -12.51
N VAL A 53 -8.80 -2.34 -11.77
CA VAL A 53 -9.90 -1.41 -11.38
C VAL A 53 -10.29 -0.45 -12.50
N ARG A 54 -9.34 -0.02 -13.33
CA ARG A 54 -9.57 0.91 -14.45
C ARG A 54 -10.81 0.64 -15.33
N PRO A 55 -11.05 -0.59 -15.82
CA PRO A 55 -12.21 -0.87 -16.67
C PRO A 55 -13.56 -0.83 -15.93
N LEU A 56 -13.56 -0.80 -14.60
CA LEU A 56 -14.79 -0.81 -13.79
C LEU A 56 -15.27 0.58 -13.39
N ALA A 57 -14.47 1.62 -13.65
CA ALA A 57 -14.80 3.00 -13.33
C ALA A 57 -15.65 3.66 -14.44
N PRO A 58 -16.57 4.59 -14.10
CA PRO A 58 -16.87 5.09 -12.75
C PRO A 58 -17.88 4.19 -12.01
N ARG A 59 -17.65 3.98 -10.71
CA ARG A 59 -18.52 3.13 -9.88
C ARG A 59 -18.64 3.66 -8.45
N ASP A 60 -19.86 3.75 -7.97
CA ASP A 60 -20.17 4.00 -6.56
C ASP A 60 -20.18 2.65 -5.82
N VAL A 61 -19.12 2.38 -5.07
CA VAL A 61 -18.91 1.10 -4.36
C VAL A 61 -19.76 1.07 -3.08
N THR A 62 -19.83 2.21 -2.39
CA THR A 62 -20.70 2.45 -1.24
C THR A 62 -21.20 3.90 -1.31
N PRO A 63 -22.22 4.29 -0.51
CA PRO A 63 -22.67 5.69 -0.46
C PRO A 63 -21.58 6.69 -0.05
N LEU A 64 -20.50 6.22 0.57
CA LEU A 64 -19.37 7.03 1.03
C LEU A 64 -18.18 7.02 0.07
N LEU A 65 -18.12 6.08 -0.88
CA LEU A 65 -16.94 5.86 -1.71
C LEU A 65 -17.31 5.63 -3.18
N ARG A 66 -16.88 6.59 -4.00
CA ARG A 66 -16.91 6.54 -5.46
C ARG A 66 -15.51 6.31 -5.99
N ILE A 67 -15.40 5.41 -6.96
CA ILE A 67 -14.16 5.14 -7.69
C ILE A 67 -14.36 5.64 -9.12
N ASP A 68 -13.62 6.68 -9.48
CA ASP A 68 -13.59 7.24 -10.82
C ASP A 68 -12.13 7.46 -11.29
N SER A 69 -11.97 8.06 -12.46
CA SER A 69 -10.65 8.39 -13.01
C SER A 69 -9.83 9.31 -12.10
N TYR A 70 -10.49 10.18 -11.34
CA TYR A 70 -9.83 11.07 -10.38
C TYR A 70 -9.31 10.25 -9.19
N SER A 71 -10.13 9.38 -8.60
CA SER A 71 -9.69 8.48 -7.52
C SER A 71 -8.51 7.60 -7.96
N ILE A 72 -8.58 7.03 -9.18
CA ILE A 72 -7.52 6.18 -9.74
C ILE A 72 -6.21 6.95 -9.90
N LEU A 73 -6.25 8.19 -10.38
CA LEU A 73 -5.07 9.05 -10.52
C LEU A 73 -4.42 9.29 -9.16
N PHE A 74 -5.21 9.69 -8.15
CA PHE A 74 -4.67 9.97 -6.82
C PHE A 74 -4.17 8.72 -6.11
N MET A 75 -4.84 7.57 -6.23
CA MET A 75 -4.33 6.30 -5.70
C MET A 75 -2.99 5.94 -6.34
N THR A 76 -2.87 6.06 -7.66
CA THR A 76 -1.61 5.78 -8.37
C THR A 76 -0.49 6.71 -7.90
N LEU A 77 -0.78 8.01 -7.76
CA LEU A 77 0.17 9.02 -7.30
C LEU A 77 0.64 8.75 -5.87
N LEU A 78 -0.30 8.52 -4.95
CA LEU A 78 0.00 8.26 -3.54
C LEU A 78 0.81 6.97 -3.39
N PHE A 79 0.39 5.86 -4.01
CA PHE A 79 1.11 4.59 -3.91
C PHE A 79 2.52 4.67 -4.50
N SER A 80 2.69 5.38 -5.62
CA SER A 80 4.00 5.62 -6.21
C SER A 80 4.88 6.46 -5.27
N GLY A 81 4.33 7.52 -4.69
CA GLY A 81 5.00 8.36 -3.70
C GLY A 81 5.44 7.56 -2.47
N THR A 82 4.55 6.72 -1.93
CA THR A 82 4.86 5.82 -0.82
C THR A 82 5.98 4.84 -1.18
N GLY A 83 5.98 4.30 -2.41
CA GLY A 83 7.04 3.41 -2.90
C GLY A 83 8.39 4.10 -2.98
N ILE A 84 8.43 5.31 -3.55
CA ILE A 84 9.63 6.15 -3.60
C ILE A 84 10.14 6.45 -2.18
N LEU A 85 9.23 6.82 -1.27
CA LEU A 85 9.57 7.13 0.12
C LEU A 85 10.11 5.90 0.86
N ALA A 86 9.56 4.72 0.61
CA ALA A 86 10.07 3.45 1.15
C ALA A 86 11.51 3.17 0.68
N ILE A 87 11.84 3.46 -0.59
CA ILE A 87 13.19 3.29 -1.17
C ILE A 87 14.19 4.28 -0.54
N ILE A 88 13.84 5.57 -0.50
CA ILE A 88 14.75 6.62 0.00
C ILE A 88 14.96 6.51 1.52
N SER A 89 13.93 6.11 2.27
CA SER A 89 14.00 5.99 3.73
C SER A 89 14.88 4.83 4.20
N HIS A 90 14.99 3.73 3.44
CA HIS A 90 15.79 2.56 3.85
C HIS A 90 17.27 2.90 4.15
N PRO A 91 18.05 3.53 3.26
CA PRO A 91 19.43 3.93 3.56
C PRO A 91 19.49 4.98 4.68
N TYR A 92 18.53 5.90 4.75
CA TYR A 92 18.46 6.92 5.80
C TYR A 92 18.29 6.29 7.20
N LEU A 93 17.35 5.36 7.36
CA LEU A 93 17.10 4.66 8.62
C LEU A 93 18.29 3.77 9.02
N ARG A 94 18.98 3.19 8.03
CA ARG A 94 20.20 2.41 8.27
C ARG A 94 21.34 3.29 8.78
N ALA A 95 21.53 4.48 8.21
CA ALA A 95 22.57 5.42 8.63
C ALA A 95 22.32 5.94 10.05
N ARG A 96 21.06 6.20 10.41
CA ARG A 96 20.70 6.81 11.71
C ARG A 96 20.52 5.81 12.85
N ARG A 97 20.71 4.50 12.61
CA ARG A 97 20.52 3.38 13.57
C ARG A 97 19.20 3.46 14.36
N CYS A 98 18.16 4.05 13.78
CA CYS A 98 16.86 4.16 14.44
C CYS A 98 16.18 2.79 14.48
N ALA A 99 15.53 2.45 15.61
CA ALA A 99 14.62 1.32 15.72
C ALA A 99 13.31 1.63 14.95
N GLY A 100 13.36 1.62 13.62
CA GLY A 100 12.23 1.89 12.74
C GLY A 100 11.57 0.62 12.21
N GLU A 101 11.36 -0.42 13.01
CA GLU A 101 10.65 -1.64 12.54
C GLU A 101 9.19 -1.30 12.22
N ALA A 102 8.55 -0.50 13.07
CA ALA A 102 7.20 0.03 12.85
C ALA A 102 7.12 1.10 11.74
N TYR A 103 8.25 1.63 11.25
CA TYR A 103 8.24 2.70 10.25
C TYR A 103 7.52 2.26 8.98
N TYR A 104 7.80 1.06 8.48
CA TYR A 104 7.23 0.57 7.24
C TYR A 104 5.73 0.27 7.33
N SER A 105 5.26 -0.24 8.48
CA SER A 105 3.83 -0.42 8.71
C SER A 105 3.10 0.92 8.81
N LEU A 106 3.70 1.91 9.51
CA LEU A 106 3.14 3.26 9.58
C LEU A 106 3.10 3.92 8.20
N LEU A 107 4.12 3.71 7.38
CA LEU A 107 4.17 4.22 6.01
C LEU A 107 3.05 3.66 5.12
N LEU A 108 2.61 2.42 5.35
CA LEU A 108 1.52 1.80 4.59
C LEU A 108 0.12 2.20 5.11
N PHE A 109 -0.01 2.58 6.38
CA PHE A 109 -1.28 2.96 6.99
C PHE A 109 -1.53 4.47 7.09
N ALA A 110 -0.52 5.30 6.81
CA ALA A 110 -0.63 6.75 6.79
C ALA A 110 -1.43 7.25 5.58
#